data_AF-L2G701-F1
#
_entry.id   AF-L2G701-F1
#
_cell.length_a   1.000
_cell.length_b   1.000
_cell.length_c   1.000
_cell.angle_alpha   90.00
_cell.angle_beta   90.00
_cell.angle_gamma   90.00
#
_symmetry.space_group_name_H-M   'P 1'
#
loop_
_entity.id
_entity.type
_entity.pdbx_description
1 polymer ?
#
loop_
_entity_poly.entity_id
_entity_poly.type
_entity_poly.pdbx_seq_one_letter_code
_entity_poly.pdbx_strand_id
1 'polypeptide(L)'
;MASGKFWDRNYMTNLKTFLVETRNAEVTKKLQASYRDKVRGGIVHVFCISNTEYWSKAMLPKDEAIPSLQLSGIIALRKHCLSIIAESQLRLATKFVTNDIPALLGEAALWVESGAGSANAEQKSAVRRTLDKIERQLRENLTGRGSDLRRVGRATREHFQNQVYDDQRTDRWKRTAVNATREWYGWAHQTYGAFCRNYGNYCTPAVGPHDWNQDIIAKMARDLTPQWKQMLSSVQGRLNTGVENLEDEMDAAMELLSAELEAFPEVNDVIEEVLLARTSQILFRMESLRETFQDDVRALEVDALTGIRTSIVGQAMEESYRRCNMEYGRGSDQRRKGIINGTVQSQDFFVNHMREFRRRWKTLADEFQKDLQDSIKDELGLMSTSSDMIRDENVAMESEENPELRQCLEIEIGRAKEQLERIRDILTSQ
;
A
#
# COMPACT_ATOMS: atom_id res chain seq x y z
N MET A 1 22.09 41.72 41.32
CA MET A 1 21.42 40.42 41.63
C MET A 1 20.68 39.80 40.44
N ALA A 2 20.85 40.27 39.19
CA ALA A 2 20.21 39.67 38.01
C ALA A 2 21.09 38.64 37.28
N SER A 3 22.42 38.64 37.48
CA SER A 3 23.34 37.71 36.81
C SER A 3 23.30 36.29 37.36
N GLY A 4 23.14 36.09 38.68
CA GLY A 4 23.18 34.76 39.31
C GLY A 4 22.02 33.81 38.94
N LYS A 5 20.82 34.35 38.72
CA LYS A 5 19.64 33.55 38.31
C LYS A 5 19.69 33.07 36.85
N PHE A 6 20.47 33.75 36.00
CA PHE A 6 20.61 33.41 34.59
C PHE A 6 21.54 32.20 34.38
N TRP A 7 22.63 32.12 35.15
CA TRP A 7 23.56 30.98 35.10
C TRP A 7 22.94 29.67 35.61
N ASP A 8 22.13 29.75 36.65
CA ASP A 8 21.44 28.59 37.27
C ASP A 8 20.38 27.97 36.32
N ARG A 9 19.58 28.81 35.65
CA ARG A 9 18.54 28.34 34.71
C ARG A 9 19.12 27.68 33.45
N ASN A 10 20.22 28.22 32.92
CA ASN A 10 20.91 27.63 31.77
C ASN A 10 21.63 26.32 32.14
N TYR A 11 22.27 26.26 33.31
CA TYR A 11 22.90 25.05 33.81
C TYR A 11 21.88 23.91 34.02
N MET A 12 20.75 24.20 34.66
CA MET A 12 19.68 23.22 34.87
C MET A 12 19.03 22.75 33.56
N THR A 13 18.90 23.65 32.58
CA THR A 13 18.41 23.28 31.25
C THR A 13 19.39 22.36 30.53
N ASN A 14 20.69 22.68 30.55
CA ASN A 14 21.74 21.86 29.94
C ASN A 14 21.86 20.47 30.60
N LEU A 15 21.77 20.40 31.93
CA LEU A 15 21.78 19.13 32.65
C LEU A 15 20.56 18.28 32.29
N LYS A 16 19.37 18.88 32.23
CA LYS A 16 18.15 18.18 31.82
C LYS A 16 18.26 17.66 30.39
N THR A 17 18.78 18.48 29.47
CA THR A 17 19.03 18.06 28.08
C THR A 17 19.95 16.85 28.03
N PHE A 18 21.10 16.93 28.69
CA PHE A 18 22.08 15.84 28.75
C PHE A 18 21.48 14.53 29.29
N LEU A 19 20.72 14.60 30.39
CA LEU A 19 20.08 13.42 30.99
C LEU A 19 19.04 12.78 30.06
N VAL A 20 18.19 13.60 29.44
CA VAL A 20 17.14 13.11 28.54
C VAL A 20 17.74 12.51 27.27
N GLU A 21 18.71 13.18 26.66
CA GLU A 21 19.37 12.69 25.44
C GLU A 21 20.12 11.38 25.69
N THR A 22 20.86 11.29 26.80
CA THR A 22 21.58 10.06 27.19
C THR A 22 20.62 8.90 27.38
N ARG A 23 19.53 9.12 28.14
CA ARG A 23 18.47 8.11 28.34
C ARG A 23 17.84 7.69 27.01
N ASN A 24 17.50 8.66 26.15
CA ASN A 24 16.88 8.40 24.86
C ASN A 24 17.80 7.56 23.95
N ALA A 25 19.09 7.86 23.92
CA ALA A 25 20.08 7.11 23.14
C ALA A 25 20.20 5.66 23.63
N GLU A 26 20.25 5.46 24.94
CA GLU A 26 20.35 4.12 25.53
C GLU A 26 19.09 3.27 25.25
N VAL A 27 17.90 3.86 25.44
CA VAL A 27 16.62 3.20 25.15
C VAL A 27 16.49 2.84 23.68
N THR A 28 16.80 3.78 22.78
CA THR A 28 16.76 3.55 21.34
C THR A 28 17.68 2.39 20.94
N LYS A 29 18.93 2.38 21.42
CA LYS A 29 19.88 1.30 21.12
C LYS A 29 19.38 -0.07 21.60
N LYS A 30 18.83 -0.13 22.82
CA LYS A 30 18.29 -1.37 23.40
C LYS A 30 17.08 -1.89 22.61
N LEU A 31 16.16 -1.01 22.23
CA LEU A 31 14.99 -1.39 21.43
C LEU A 31 15.38 -1.82 20.02
N GLN A 32 16.26 -1.07 19.35
CA GLN A 32 16.76 -1.47 18.03
C GLN A 32 17.45 -2.84 18.07
N ALA A 33 18.32 -3.09 19.05
CA ALA A 33 18.96 -4.41 19.21
C ALA A 33 17.96 -5.54 19.47
N SER A 34 16.88 -5.27 20.23
CA SER A 34 15.89 -6.30 20.60
C SER A 34 14.91 -6.65 19.48
N TYR A 35 14.66 -5.71 18.56
CA TYR A 35 13.62 -5.84 17.53
C TYR A 35 14.16 -5.86 16.10
N ARG A 36 15.46 -5.58 15.86
CA ARG A 36 16.05 -5.57 14.51
C ARG A 36 15.76 -6.86 13.73
N ASP A 37 15.90 -8.03 14.36
CA ASP A 37 15.69 -9.32 13.69
C ASP A 37 14.20 -9.68 13.55
N LYS A 38 13.31 -8.91 14.20
CA LYS A 38 11.86 -9.10 14.17
C LYS A 38 11.17 -8.18 13.15
N VAL A 39 11.87 -7.19 12.61
CA VAL A 39 11.34 -6.20 11.65
C VAL A 39 12.00 -6.42 10.28
N ARG A 40 11.19 -6.65 9.25
CA ARG A 40 11.67 -6.76 7.86
C ARG A 40 12.39 -5.47 7.43
N GLY A 41 13.60 -5.61 6.89
CA GLY A 41 14.47 -4.48 6.53
C GLY A 41 15.44 -4.05 7.65
N GLY A 42 15.28 -4.55 8.88
CA GLY A 42 16.23 -4.32 9.98
C GLY A 42 16.27 -2.89 10.54
N ILE A 43 15.36 -2.02 10.08
CA ILE A 43 15.24 -0.62 10.52
C ILE A 43 14.10 -0.53 11.53
N VAL A 44 14.44 -0.19 12.77
CA VAL A 44 13.47 0.09 13.84
C VAL A 44 13.57 1.57 14.18
N HIS A 45 12.55 2.36 13.79
CA HIS A 45 12.43 3.76 14.16
C HIS A 45 11.92 3.87 15.60
N VAL A 46 12.70 4.49 16.48
CA VAL A 46 12.36 4.66 17.90
C VAL A 46 12.29 6.15 18.20
N PHE A 47 11.15 6.58 18.76
CA PHE A 47 10.94 7.94 19.22
C PHE A 47 10.68 7.92 20.72
N CYS A 48 11.56 8.55 21.50
CA CYS A 48 11.37 8.73 22.93
C CYS A 48 10.54 9.99 23.19
N ILE A 49 9.32 9.83 23.69
CA ILE A 49 8.34 10.92 23.78
C ILE A 49 8.08 11.30 25.24
N SER A 50 7.96 12.60 25.52
CA SER A 50 7.44 13.14 26.77
C SER A 50 6.27 14.08 26.52
N ASN A 51 5.05 13.58 26.69
CA ASN A 51 3.83 14.39 26.59
C ASN A 51 3.83 15.51 27.63
N THR A 52 4.33 15.23 28.84
CA THR A 52 4.42 16.22 29.92
C THR A 52 5.35 17.38 29.54
N GLU A 53 6.52 17.09 28.97
CA GLU A 53 7.46 18.14 28.54
C GLU A 53 6.84 19.00 27.44
N TYR A 54 6.17 18.37 26.48
CA TYR A 54 5.51 19.06 25.37
C TYR A 54 4.40 20.00 25.87
N TRP A 55 3.41 19.48 26.60
CA TRP A 55 2.26 20.27 27.04
C TRP A 55 2.62 21.37 28.03
N SER A 56 3.71 21.21 28.79
CA SER A 56 4.16 22.23 29.75
C SER A 56 4.57 23.55 29.11
N LYS A 57 4.99 23.54 27.83
CA LYS A 57 5.51 24.73 27.14
C LYS A 57 4.93 24.97 25.74
N ALA A 58 4.02 24.12 25.26
CA ALA A 58 3.45 24.22 23.92
C ALA A 58 2.71 25.54 23.63
N MET A 59 2.17 26.19 24.67
CA MET A 59 1.43 27.46 24.54
C MET A 59 2.29 28.70 24.77
N LEU A 60 3.59 28.54 25.03
CA LEU A 60 4.51 29.66 25.18
C LEU A 60 4.94 30.22 23.81
N PRO A 61 5.44 31.47 23.75
CA PRO A 61 6.05 32.01 22.55
C PRO A 61 7.16 31.10 22.00
N LYS A 62 7.32 31.09 20.68
CA LYS A 62 8.15 30.14 19.94
C LYS A 62 9.57 30.01 20.51
N ASP A 63 10.21 31.14 20.82
CA ASP A 63 11.60 31.17 21.28
C ASP A 63 11.79 30.53 22.67
N GLU A 64 10.76 30.56 23.51
CA GLU A 64 10.78 29.93 24.84
C GLU A 64 10.34 28.45 24.80
N ALA A 65 9.47 28.10 23.86
CA ALA A 65 8.93 26.75 23.71
C ALA A 65 9.93 25.80 23.01
N ILE A 66 10.66 26.27 21.99
CA ILE A 66 11.50 25.43 21.12
C ILE A 66 12.39 24.44 21.88
N PRO A 67 13.18 24.84 22.90
CA PRO A 67 14.08 23.91 23.57
C PRO A 67 13.35 22.74 24.24
N SER A 68 12.23 22.99 24.91
CA SER A 68 11.42 21.93 25.53
C SER A 68 10.64 21.12 24.50
N LEU A 69 10.17 21.75 23.42
CA LEU A 69 9.49 21.04 22.33
C LEU A 69 10.44 20.07 21.62
N GLN A 70 11.69 20.47 21.38
CA GLN A 70 12.74 19.59 20.84
C GLN A 70 13.03 18.44 21.82
N LEU A 71 13.22 18.75 23.11
CA LEU A 71 13.53 17.76 24.12
C LEU A 71 12.41 16.74 24.36
N SER A 72 11.15 17.13 24.08
CA SER A 72 9.99 16.23 24.19
C SER A 72 9.99 15.06 23.22
N GLY A 73 10.76 15.14 22.12
CA GLY A 73 10.75 14.16 21.03
C GLY A 73 9.55 14.23 20.09
N ILE A 74 8.51 15.02 20.40
CA ILE A 74 7.29 15.12 19.57
C ILE A 74 7.56 15.79 18.23
N ILE A 75 8.47 16.78 18.17
CA ILE A 75 8.82 17.44 16.91
C ILE A 75 9.50 16.45 15.95
N ALA A 76 10.41 15.61 16.45
CA ALA A 76 11.06 14.57 15.66
C ALA A 76 10.05 13.53 15.17
N LEU A 77 9.11 13.10 16.03
CA LEU A 77 8.02 12.20 15.61
C LEU A 77 7.15 12.85 14.53
N ARG A 78 6.71 14.10 14.71
CA ARG A 78 5.90 14.81 13.71
C ARG A 78 6.63 14.93 12.38
N LYS A 79 7.93 15.28 12.38
CA LYS A 79 8.73 15.35 11.16
C LYS A 79 8.78 13.98 10.47
N HIS A 80 8.90 12.89 11.22
CA HIS A 80 8.88 11.54 10.66
C HIS A 80 7.50 11.16 10.09
N CYS A 81 6.41 11.43 10.82
CA CYS A 81 5.06 11.21 10.31
C CYS A 81 4.79 12.04 9.05
N LEU A 82 5.24 13.30 9.02
CA LEU A 82 5.16 14.14 7.83
C LEU A 82 6.02 13.60 6.71
N SER A 83 7.24 13.10 6.96
CA SER A 83 8.07 12.53 5.90
C SER A 83 7.48 11.24 5.32
N ILE A 84 6.80 10.43 6.15
CA ILE A 84 6.07 9.24 5.67
C ILE A 84 4.99 9.64 4.64
N ILE A 85 4.30 10.76 4.89
CA ILE A 85 3.22 11.21 4.01
C ILE A 85 3.75 12.11 2.88
N ALA A 86 4.87 12.80 3.07
CA ALA A 86 5.43 13.77 2.13
C ALA A 86 5.72 13.14 0.77
N GLU A 87 6.24 11.91 0.73
CA GLU A 87 6.49 11.19 -0.51
C GLU A 87 5.17 10.91 -1.25
N SER A 88 4.13 10.43 -0.55
CA SER A 88 2.82 10.20 -1.16
C SER A 88 2.18 11.50 -1.66
N GLN A 89 2.33 12.61 -0.94
CA GLN A 89 1.77 13.91 -1.31
C GLN A 89 2.52 14.54 -2.48
N LEU A 90 3.85 14.47 -2.48
CA LEU A 90 4.67 14.89 -3.60
C LEU A 90 4.30 14.09 -4.84
N ARG A 91 4.20 12.76 -4.72
CA ARG A 91 3.80 11.87 -5.81
C ARG A 91 2.42 12.23 -6.38
N LEU A 92 1.43 12.50 -5.52
CA LEU A 92 0.09 12.93 -5.95
C LEU A 92 0.11 14.32 -6.61
N ALA A 93 0.88 15.27 -6.07
CA ALA A 93 1.02 16.60 -6.64
C ALA A 93 1.74 16.56 -8.01
N THR A 94 2.80 15.76 -8.12
CA THR A 94 3.49 15.51 -9.39
C THR A 94 2.51 14.91 -10.39
N LYS A 95 1.77 13.85 -10.04
CA LYS A 95 0.75 13.25 -10.92
C LYS A 95 -0.30 14.27 -11.38
N PHE A 96 -0.77 15.13 -10.47
CA PHE A 96 -1.76 16.15 -10.80
C PHE A 96 -1.22 17.13 -11.85
N VAL A 97 0.03 17.59 -11.69
CA VAL A 97 0.68 18.52 -12.62
C VAL A 97 1.10 17.83 -13.93
N THR A 98 1.61 16.61 -13.87
CA THR A 98 2.17 15.94 -15.06
C THR A 98 1.12 15.25 -15.90
N ASN A 99 -0.02 14.85 -15.32
CA ASN A 99 -1.01 14.02 -15.98
C ASN A 99 -2.41 14.67 -15.97
N ASP A 100 -2.93 15.06 -14.80
CA ASP A 100 -4.34 15.48 -14.68
C ASP A 100 -4.62 16.84 -15.33
N ILE A 101 -3.73 17.83 -15.17
CA ILE A 101 -3.87 19.15 -15.83
C ILE A 101 -3.68 19.03 -17.36
N PRO A 102 -2.64 18.36 -17.90
CA PRO A 102 -2.48 18.15 -19.34
C PRO A 102 -3.68 17.44 -19.99
N ALA A 103 -4.24 16.41 -19.35
CA ALA A 103 -5.43 15.75 -19.86
C ALA A 103 -6.60 16.73 -20.02
N LEU A 104 -6.84 17.59 -19.01
CA LEU A 104 -7.89 18.62 -19.06
C LEU A 104 -7.62 19.69 -20.14
N LEU A 105 -6.37 20.16 -20.23
CA LEU A 105 -5.99 21.15 -21.25
C LEU A 105 -6.10 20.57 -22.66
N GLY A 106 -5.75 19.30 -22.84
CA GLY A 106 -5.91 18.57 -24.09
C GLY A 106 -7.39 18.42 -24.47
N GLU A 107 -8.27 18.08 -23.54
CA GLU A 107 -9.72 18.04 -23.78
C GLU A 107 -10.30 19.40 -24.17
N ALA A 108 -9.86 20.47 -23.48
CA ALA A 108 -10.27 21.83 -23.83
C ALA A 108 -9.74 22.25 -25.21
N ALA A 109 -8.52 21.86 -25.57
CA ALA A 109 -7.95 22.10 -26.89
C ALA A 109 -8.73 21.33 -27.97
N LEU A 110 -9.08 20.06 -27.73
CA LEU A 110 -9.94 19.27 -28.63
C LEU A 110 -11.30 19.93 -28.86
N TRP A 111 -11.89 20.53 -27.81
CA TRP A 111 -13.14 21.28 -27.94
C TRP A 111 -12.98 22.54 -28.81
N VAL A 112 -11.89 23.30 -28.63
CA VAL A 112 -11.57 24.46 -29.45
C VAL A 112 -11.40 24.06 -30.93
N GLU A 113 -10.66 23.00 -31.20
CA GLU A 113 -10.43 22.46 -32.55
C GLU A 113 -11.73 21.94 -33.19
N SER A 114 -12.66 21.38 -32.41
CA SER A 114 -13.91 20.83 -32.94
C SER A 114 -14.82 21.87 -33.61
N GLY A 115 -14.80 23.12 -33.13
CA GLY A 115 -15.55 24.26 -33.69
C GLY A 115 -14.69 25.26 -34.46
N ALA A 116 -13.40 24.97 -34.65
CA ALA A 116 -12.62 25.63 -35.69
C ALA A 116 -13.15 25.14 -37.05
N GLY A 117 -14.10 25.90 -37.63
CA GLY A 117 -14.67 25.64 -38.97
C GLY A 117 -13.65 25.60 -40.13
N SER A 118 -12.35 25.56 -39.84
CA SER A 118 -11.22 25.31 -40.75
C SER A 118 -11.00 23.82 -41.03
N ALA A 119 -11.43 22.91 -40.15
CA ALA A 119 -11.26 21.47 -40.37
C ALA A 119 -12.22 20.96 -41.45
N ASN A 120 -11.68 20.53 -42.59
CA ASN A 120 -12.49 19.99 -43.68
C ASN A 120 -13.19 18.67 -43.23
N ALA A 121 -14.28 18.30 -43.90
CA ALA A 121 -15.03 17.07 -43.56
C ALA A 121 -14.15 15.80 -43.60
N GLU A 122 -13.08 15.81 -44.39
CA GLU A 122 -12.12 14.72 -44.52
C GLU A 122 -11.27 14.54 -43.25
N GLN A 123 -10.73 15.62 -42.68
CA GLN A 123 -10.00 15.66 -41.41
C GLN A 123 -10.86 15.16 -40.26
N LYS A 124 -12.07 15.71 -40.11
CA LYS A 124 -13.02 15.26 -39.07
C LYS A 124 -13.32 13.76 -39.22
N SER A 125 -13.48 13.26 -40.45
CA SER A 125 -13.69 11.83 -40.71
C SER A 125 -12.48 10.95 -40.41
N ALA A 126 -11.26 11.44 -40.64
CA ALA A 126 -10.03 10.72 -40.39
C ALA A 126 -9.80 10.58 -38.88
N VAL A 127 -9.89 11.70 -38.15
CA VAL A 127 -9.76 11.74 -36.69
C VAL A 127 -10.74 10.78 -36.02
N ARG A 128 -12.03 10.84 -36.38
CA ARG A 128 -13.05 9.93 -35.81
C ARG A 128 -12.71 8.46 -36.05
N ARG A 129 -12.33 8.11 -37.28
CA ARG A 129 -11.95 6.72 -37.62
C ARG A 129 -10.71 6.25 -36.87
N THR A 130 -9.71 7.10 -36.70
CA THR A 130 -8.48 6.75 -35.98
C THR A 130 -8.77 6.55 -34.49
N LEU A 131 -9.53 7.44 -33.86
CA LEU A 131 -9.95 7.28 -32.47
C LEU A 131 -10.79 6.02 -32.25
N ASP A 132 -11.71 5.70 -33.16
CA ASP A 132 -12.48 4.43 -33.11
C ASP A 132 -11.57 3.19 -33.17
N LYS A 133 -10.52 3.23 -34.00
CA LYS A 133 -9.54 2.13 -34.09
C LYS A 133 -8.76 1.98 -32.79
N ILE A 134 -8.23 3.09 -32.26
CA ILE A 134 -7.45 3.12 -31.02
C ILE A 134 -8.29 2.62 -29.84
N GLU A 135 -9.49 3.18 -29.65
CA GLU A 135 -10.37 2.77 -28.56
C GLU A 135 -10.73 1.28 -28.63
N ARG A 136 -11.00 0.76 -29.83
CA ARG A 136 -11.29 -0.66 -30.02
C ARG A 136 -10.06 -1.52 -29.69
N GLN A 137 -8.89 -1.15 -30.19
CA GLN A 137 -7.64 -1.88 -29.91
C GLN A 137 -7.37 -1.93 -28.40
N LEU A 138 -7.38 -0.78 -27.72
CA LEU A 138 -7.14 -0.70 -26.28
C LEU A 138 -8.19 -1.48 -25.48
N ARG A 139 -9.48 -1.38 -25.85
CA ARG A 139 -10.54 -2.17 -25.18
C ARG A 139 -10.32 -3.67 -25.39
N GLU A 140 -10.02 -4.12 -26.60
CA GLU A 140 -9.80 -5.53 -26.92
C GLU A 140 -8.57 -6.09 -26.19
N ASN A 141 -7.47 -5.36 -26.15
CA ASN A 141 -6.20 -5.83 -25.61
C ASN A 141 -6.12 -5.71 -24.08
N LEU A 142 -6.69 -4.65 -23.49
CA LEU A 142 -6.64 -4.41 -22.03
C LEU A 142 -7.81 -5.02 -21.26
N THR A 143 -8.98 -5.19 -21.89
CA THR A 143 -10.18 -5.71 -21.21
C THR A 143 -10.77 -6.97 -21.84
N GLY A 144 -10.31 -7.33 -23.05
CA GLY A 144 -10.79 -8.49 -23.76
C GLY A 144 -10.49 -9.80 -23.05
N ARG A 145 -11.06 -10.90 -23.56
CA ARG A 145 -10.91 -12.24 -22.97
C ARG A 145 -9.46 -12.74 -23.02
N GLY A 146 -8.67 -12.24 -23.97
CA GLY A 146 -7.25 -12.53 -24.13
C GLY A 146 -6.35 -11.80 -23.15
N SER A 147 -6.79 -10.67 -22.60
CA SER A 147 -5.96 -9.79 -21.78
C SER A 147 -5.38 -10.48 -20.54
N ASP A 148 -4.08 -10.32 -20.34
CA ASP A 148 -3.40 -10.80 -19.14
C ASP A 148 -3.86 -10.07 -17.88
N LEU A 149 -4.13 -8.75 -17.98
CA LEU A 149 -4.63 -7.91 -16.89
C LEU A 149 -5.98 -8.41 -16.35
N ARG A 150 -6.82 -8.98 -17.22
CA ARG A 150 -8.10 -9.60 -16.84
C ARG A 150 -7.93 -10.93 -16.11
N ARG A 151 -6.77 -11.58 -16.26
CA ARG A 151 -6.50 -12.93 -15.75
C ARG A 151 -5.64 -12.94 -14.49
N VAL A 152 -5.03 -11.82 -14.11
CA VAL A 152 -4.11 -11.71 -12.97
C VAL A 152 -4.68 -12.32 -11.70
N GLY A 153 -5.87 -11.91 -11.26
CA GLY A 153 -6.50 -12.42 -10.04
C GLY A 153 -6.83 -13.91 -10.08
N ARG A 154 -7.17 -14.46 -11.25
CA ARG A 154 -7.34 -15.92 -11.41
C ARG A 154 -5.99 -16.63 -11.27
N ALA A 155 -4.99 -16.18 -12.02
CA ALA A 155 -3.65 -16.78 -12.01
C ALA A 155 -3.01 -16.74 -10.61
N THR A 156 -3.13 -15.62 -9.91
CA THR A 156 -2.65 -15.42 -8.55
C THR A 156 -3.34 -16.36 -7.54
N ARG A 157 -4.65 -16.62 -7.71
CA ARG A 157 -5.37 -17.63 -6.90
C ARG A 157 -4.94 -19.05 -7.22
N GLU A 158 -4.75 -19.39 -8.49
CA GLU A 158 -4.28 -20.71 -8.92
C GLU A 158 -2.85 -20.99 -8.42
N HIS A 159 -1.96 -20.00 -8.45
CA HIS A 159 -0.62 -20.12 -7.90
C HIS A 159 -0.62 -20.38 -6.40
N PHE A 160 -1.41 -19.65 -5.63
CA PHE A 160 -1.56 -19.92 -4.20
C PHE A 160 -2.11 -21.32 -3.94
N GLN A 161 -3.14 -21.72 -4.70
CA GLN A 161 -3.75 -23.04 -4.59
C GLN A 161 -2.69 -24.13 -4.77
N ASN A 162 -1.95 -24.07 -5.87
CA ASN A 162 -1.00 -25.10 -6.27
C ASN A 162 0.28 -25.10 -5.41
N GLN A 163 0.80 -23.92 -5.05
CA GLN A 163 2.12 -23.80 -4.40
C GLN A 163 2.06 -23.77 -2.87
N VAL A 164 0.95 -23.30 -2.27
CA VAL A 164 0.83 -23.10 -0.81
C VAL A 164 -0.26 -23.97 -0.21
N TYR A 165 -1.43 -24.07 -0.84
CA TYR A 165 -2.57 -24.76 -0.23
C TYR A 165 -2.55 -26.28 -0.43
N ASP A 166 -2.25 -26.77 -1.63
CA ASP A 166 -2.38 -28.19 -1.97
C ASP A 166 -1.26 -29.07 -1.37
N ASP A 167 -0.03 -28.56 -1.21
CA ASP A 167 1.07 -29.27 -0.52
C ASP A 167 1.02 -29.08 1.03
N GLN A 168 -0.17 -28.84 1.60
CA GLN A 168 -0.30 -28.70 3.04
C GLN A 168 -0.01 -30.03 3.78
N ARG A 169 0.82 -29.97 4.81
CA ARG A 169 1.26 -31.14 5.60
C ARG A 169 0.70 -31.08 7.02
N THR A 170 -0.61 -30.87 7.13
CA THR A 170 -1.33 -30.61 8.39
C THR A 170 -1.03 -31.66 9.47
N ASP A 171 -0.97 -32.94 9.12
CA ASP A 171 -0.63 -34.03 10.06
C ASP A 171 0.80 -33.93 10.61
N ARG A 172 1.75 -33.44 9.80
CA ARG A 172 3.14 -33.24 10.23
C ARG A 172 3.23 -32.02 11.14
N TRP A 173 2.54 -30.93 10.79
CA TRP A 173 2.50 -29.70 11.58
C TRP A 173 1.89 -29.96 12.96
N LYS A 174 0.76 -30.68 12.98
CA LYS A 174 0.10 -31.15 14.20
C LYS A 174 1.04 -31.94 15.10
N ARG A 175 1.78 -32.91 14.57
CA ARG A 175 2.73 -33.71 15.37
C ARG A 175 3.79 -32.84 16.03
N THR A 176 4.33 -31.84 15.32
CA THR A 176 5.30 -30.90 15.91
C THR A 176 4.65 -29.99 16.95
N ALA A 177 3.45 -29.48 16.70
CA ALA A 177 2.72 -28.64 17.65
C ALA A 177 2.40 -29.39 18.95
N VAL A 178 2.00 -30.67 18.86
CA VAL A 178 1.77 -31.53 20.02
C VAL A 178 3.07 -31.82 20.79
N ASN A 179 4.22 -31.89 20.11
CA ASN A 179 5.49 -32.02 20.82
C ASN A 179 5.84 -30.74 21.61
N ALA A 180 5.52 -29.56 21.07
CA ALA A 180 5.67 -28.30 21.81
C ALA A 180 4.77 -28.27 23.05
N THR A 181 3.50 -28.72 22.94
CA THR A 181 2.62 -28.78 24.12
C THR A 181 3.11 -29.75 25.20
N ARG A 182 3.79 -30.85 24.83
CA ARG A 182 4.40 -31.80 25.78
C ARG A 182 5.55 -31.18 26.57
N GLU A 183 6.34 -30.31 25.96
CA GLU A 183 7.39 -29.57 26.66
C GLU A 183 6.78 -28.70 27.77
N TRP A 184 5.75 -27.92 27.44
CA TRP A 184 5.08 -27.03 28.39
C TRP A 184 4.31 -27.80 29.47
N TYR A 185 3.86 -29.02 29.17
CA TYR A 185 3.17 -29.87 30.12
C TYR A 185 4.02 -30.14 31.37
N GLY A 186 5.35 -30.20 31.22
CA GLY A 186 6.30 -30.36 32.32
C GLY A 186 6.52 -29.11 33.16
N TRP A 187 6.03 -27.94 32.74
CA TRP A 187 6.25 -26.69 33.45
C TRP A 187 5.42 -26.61 34.73
N ALA A 188 5.98 -25.93 35.73
CA ALA A 188 5.32 -25.67 37.01
C ALA A 188 3.98 -24.93 36.81
N HIS A 189 3.00 -25.21 37.67
CA HIS A 189 1.63 -24.70 37.49
C HIS A 189 1.55 -23.17 37.47
N GLN A 190 2.40 -22.49 38.26
CA GLN A 190 2.46 -21.03 38.27
C GLN A 190 2.97 -20.47 36.95
N THR A 191 4.00 -21.11 36.38
CA THR A 191 4.56 -20.75 35.07
C THR A 191 3.52 -20.97 33.99
N TYR A 192 2.91 -22.16 33.92
CA TYR A 192 1.90 -22.48 32.92
C TYR A 192 0.71 -21.52 32.98
N GLY A 193 0.19 -21.27 34.19
CA GLY A 193 -0.89 -20.31 34.40
C GLY A 193 -0.53 -18.87 34.04
N ALA A 194 0.74 -18.45 34.22
CA ALA A 194 1.20 -17.13 33.79
C ALA A 194 1.17 -16.98 32.26
N PHE A 195 1.60 -18.00 31.50
CA PHE A 195 1.49 -17.99 30.05
C PHE A 195 0.02 -17.97 29.57
N CYS A 196 -0.89 -18.72 30.21
CA CYS A 196 -2.32 -18.65 29.89
C CYS A 196 -2.91 -17.23 30.09
N ARG A 197 -2.52 -16.54 31.17
CA ARG A 197 -2.96 -15.15 31.46
C ARG A 197 -2.45 -14.14 30.43
N ASN A 198 -1.32 -14.45 29.80
CA ASN A 198 -0.66 -13.61 28.80
C ASN A 198 -0.81 -14.19 27.38
N TYR A 199 -1.88 -14.98 27.13
CA TYR A 199 -2.24 -15.47 25.80
C TYR A 199 -1.10 -16.20 25.07
N GLY A 200 -0.29 -16.94 25.83
CA GLY A 200 0.82 -17.76 25.31
C GLY A 200 2.11 -16.99 25.04
N ASN A 201 2.14 -15.66 25.15
CA ASN A 201 3.35 -14.86 24.95
C ASN A 201 3.80 -14.23 26.27
N TYR A 202 4.81 -14.82 26.91
CA TYR A 202 5.29 -14.35 28.20
C TYR A 202 6.73 -14.75 28.47
N CYS A 203 7.28 -14.25 29.57
CA CYS A 203 8.60 -14.60 30.06
C CYS A 203 8.54 -14.86 31.56
N THR A 204 9.17 -15.94 32.02
CA THR A 204 9.40 -16.15 33.46
C THR A 204 10.88 -16.47 33.71
N PRO A 205 11.43 -16.21 34.91
CA PRO A 205 12.82 -16.55 35.20
C PRO A 205 13.18 -18.03 35.02
N ALA A 206 12.20 -18.92 35.15
CA ALA A 206 12.43 -20.38 35.11
C ALA A 206 12.55 -20.94 33.69
N VAL A 207 11.82 -20.39 32.71
CA VAL A 207 11.79 -20.91 31.32
C VAL A 207 12.17 -19.86 30.28
N GLY A 208 12.37 -18.61 30.66
CA GLY A 208 12.69 -17.53 29.73
C GLY A 208 11.49 -17.08 28.89
N PRO A 209 11.75 -16.28 27.83
CA PRO A 209 10.71 -15.77 26.93
C PRO A 209 10.26 -16.84 25.93
N HIS A 210 8.95 -17.05 25.82
CA HIS A 210 8.33 -17.95 24.85
C HIS A 210 7.08 -17.33 24.22
N ASP A 211 6.77 -17.75 23.00
CA ASP A 211 5.51 -17.49 22.31
C ASP A 211 4.91 -18.84 21.88
N TRP A 212 3.96 -19.33 22.67
CA TRP A 212 3.30 -20.61 22.42
C TRP A 212 2.57 -20.67 21.08
N ASN A 213 2.00 -19.55 20.62
CA ASN A 213 1.34 -19.54 19.32
C ASN A 213 2.38 -19.70 18.21
N GLN A 214 3.53 -19.01 18.32
CA GLN A 214 4.64 -19.15 17.38
C GLN A 214 5.20 -20.58 17.38
N ASP A 215 5.35 -21.18 18.55
CA ASP A 215 5.83 -22.55 18.72
C ASP A 215 4.85 -23.58 18.10
N ILE A 216 3.53 -23.38 18.25
CA ILE A 216 2.49 -24.22 17.64
C ILE A 216 2.64 -24.22 16.11
N ILE A 217 2.80 -23.05 15.49
CA ILE A 217 2.87 -22.95 14.03
C ILE A 217 4.29 -23.04 13.46
N ALA A 218 5.33 -23.14 14.29
CA ALA A 218 6.73 -23.02 13.85
C ALA A 218 7.07 -23.93 12.67
N LYS A 219 6.54 -25.17 12.69
CA LYS A 219 6.75 -26.11 11.58
C LYS A 219 6.03 -25.70 10.31
N MET A 220 4.76 -25.29 10.42
CA MET A 220 3.95 -24.81 9.32
C MET A 220 4.58 -23.56 8.70
N ALA A 221 4.91 -22.56 9.52
CA ALA A 221 5.58 -21.33 9.07
C ALA A 221 6.88 -21.64 8.33
N ARG A 222 7.72 -22.55 8.85
CA ARG A 222 8.95 -22.97 8.18
C ARG A 222 8.70 -23.66 6.83
N ASP A 223 7.69 -24.52 6.74
CA ASP A 223 7.39 -25.25 5.50
C ASP A 223 6.77 -24.31 4.45
N LEU A 224 5.90 -23.38 4.85
CA LEU A 224 5.18 -22.48 3.94
C LEU A 224 5.94 -21.21 3.54
N THR A 225 6.84 -20.68 4.38
CA THR A 225 7.55 -19.42 4.07
C THR A 225 8.30 -19.46 2.73
N PRO A 226 9.04 -20.52 2.36
CA PRO A 226 9.69 -20.59 1.05
C PRO A 226 8.70 -20.64 -0.11
N GLN A 227 7.64 -21.45 0.01
CA GLN A 227 6.58 -21.58 -0.99
C GLN A 227 5.84 -20.26 -1.20
N TRP A 228 5.50 -19.58 -0.11
CA TRP A 228 4.92 -18.25 -0.11
C TRP A 228 5.79 -17.24 -0.84
N LYS A 229 7.09 -17.17 -0.51
CA LYS A 229 8.02 -16.23 -1.17
C LYS A 229 8.15 -16.50 -2.67
N GLN A 230 8.26 -17.77 -3.08
CA GLN A 230 8.35 -18.15 -4.50
C GLN A 230 7.09 -17.75 -5.27
N MET A 231 5.93 -17.98 -4.67
CA MET A 231 4.65 -17.59 -5.24
C MET A 231 4.54 -16.05 -5.36
N LEU A 232 4.94 -15.30 -4.33
CA LEU A 232 4.97 -13.83 -4.39
C LEU A 232 5.89 -13.31 -5.50
N SER A 233 7.07 -13.90 -5.68
CA SER A 233 7.95 -13.55 -6.81
C SER A 233 7.28 -13.81 -8.16
N SER A 234 6.52 -14.91 -8.27
CA SER A 234 5.79 -15.24 -9.50
C SER A 234 4.65 -14.25 -9.77
N VAL A 235 3.91 -13.85 -8.73
CA VAL A 235 2.85 -12.85 -8.82
C VAL A 235 3.44 -11.49 -9.22
N GLN A 236 4.53 -11.07 -8.57
CA GLN A 236 5.19 -9.81 -8.90
C GLN A 236 5.70 -9.78 -10.35
N GLY A 237 6.31 -10.86 -10.83
CA GLY A 237 6.74 -10.96 -12.22
C GLY A 237 5.59 -10.76 -13.21
N ARG A 238 4.42 -11.37 -12.93
CA ARG A 238 3.22 -11.18 -13.77
C ARG A 238 2.66 -9.77 -13.72
N LEU A 239 2.71 -9.11 -12.57
CA LEU A 239 2.28 -7.72 -12.46
C LEU A 239 3.20 -6.80 -13.28
N ASN A 240 4.51 -7.05 -13.24
CA ASN A 240 5.47 -6.30 -14.06
C ASN A 240 5.22 -6.52 -15.56
N THR A 241 5.05 -7.76 -16.00
CA THR A 241 4.67 -8.05 -17.40
C THR A 241 3.34 -7.39 -17.79
N GLY A 242 2.38 -7.28 -16.86
CA GLY A 242 1.14 -6.57 -17.11
C GLY A 242 1.32 -5.06 -17.34
N VAL A 243 2.31 -4.45 -16.68
CA VAL A 243 2.70 -3.05 -16.89
C VAL A 243 3.40 -2.89 -18.24
N GLU A 244 4.38 -3.75 -18.53
CA GLU A 244 5.11 -3.76 -19.82
C GLU A 244 4.12 -3.91 -20.99
N ASN A 245 3.19 -4.87 -20.90
CA ASN A 245 2.16 -5.05 -21.92
C ASN A 245 1.24 -3.82 -22.08
N LEU A 246 0.98 -3.07 -21.01
CA LEU A 246 0.18 -1.85 -21.11
C LEU A 246 0.96 -0.76 -21.85
N GLU A 247 2.25 -0.60 -21.55
CA GLU A 247 3.12 0.34 -22.22
C GLU A 247 3.22 0.01 -23.73
N ASP A 248 3.47 -1.26 -24.08
CA ASP A 248 3.54 -1.73 -25.47
C ASP A 248 2.23 -1.45 -26.25
N GLU A 249 1.07 -1.68 -25.63
CA GLU A 249 -0.23 -1.42 -26.26
C GLU A 249 -0.50 0.06 -26.47
N MET A 250 0.03 0.91 -25.60
CA MET A 250 -0.09 2.36 -25.73
C MET A 250 0.87 2.89 -26.79
N ASP A 251 2.12 2.42 -26.84
CA ASP A 251 3.06 2.76 -27.90
C ASP A 251 2.49 2.38 -29.28
N ALA A 252 1.89 1.19 -29.41
CA ALA A 252 1.21 0.78 -30.64
C ALA A 252 0.03 1.70 -31.00
N ALA A 253 -0.71 2.23 -30.02
CA ALA A 253 -1.78 3.19 -30.25
C ALA A 253 -1.24 4.55 -30.73
N MET A 254 -0.12 5.00 -30.18
CA MET A 254 0.55 6.24 -30.59
C MET A 254 1.15 6.15 -31.99
N GLU A 255 1.75 5.01 -32.34
CA GLU A 255 2.22 4.74 -33.70
C GLU A 255 1.07 4.75 -34.72
N LEU A 256 -0.07 4.15 -34.35
CA LEU A 256 -1.27 4.17 -35.19
C LEU A 256 -1.82 5.59 -35.38
N LEU A 257 -1.85 6.39 -34.32
CA LEU A 257 -2.27 7.79 -34.37
C LEU A 257 -1.41 8.57 -35.35
N SER A 258 -0.09 8.50 -35.16
CA SER A 258 0.91 9.21 -35.96
C SER A 258 0.82 8.84 -37.44
N ALA A 259 0.63 7.56 -37.75
CA ALA A 259 0.53 7.07 -39.13
C ALA A 259 -0.77 7.52 -39.83
N GLU A 260 -1.90 7.53 -39.12
CA GLU A 260 -3.20 7.84 -39.73
C GLU A 260 -3.49 9.35 -39.79
N LEU A 261 -2.86 10.15 -38.93
CA LEU A 261 -3.03 11.61 -38.84
C LEU A 261 -1.79 12.42 -39.25
N GLU A 262 -0.82 11.82 -39.95
CA GLU A 262 0.38 12.50 -40.45
C GLU A 262 0.06 13.79 -41.25
N ALA A 263 -1.06 13.79 -41.98
CA ALA A 263 -1.53 14.94 -42.75
C ALA A 263 -2.12 16.09 -41.91
N PHE A 264 -2.31 15.88 -40.60
CA PHE A 264 -3.00 16.80 -39.69
C PHE A 264 -2.20 16.99 -38.38
N PRO A 265 -0.99 17.58 -38.43
CA PRO A 265 -0.06 17.62 -37.30
C PRO A 265 -0.62 18.32 -36.06
N GLU A 266 -1.35 19.43 -36.22
CA GLU A 266 -1.92 20.17 -35.08
C GLU A 266 -2.93 19.34 -34.27
N VAL A 267 -3.78 18.56 -34.95
CA VAL A 267 -4.74 17.68 -34.29
C VAL A 267 -4.08 16.40 -33.76
N ASN A 268 -3.08 15.90 -34.48
CA ASN A 268 -2.27 14.77 -34.03
C ASN A 268 -1.62 15.08 -32.68
N ASP A 269 -0.95 16.22 -32.56
CA ASP A 269 -0.23 16.63 -31.33
C ASP A 269 -1.19 16.75 -30.13
N VAL A 270 -2.39 17.29 -30.34
CA VAL A 270 -3.38 17.41 -29.26
C VAL A 270 -3.89 16.03 -28.80
N ILE A 271 -4.20 15.13 -29.74
CA ILE A 271 -4.67 13.78 -29.39
C ILE A 271 -3.54 12.97 -28.73
N GLU A 272 -2.31 13.11 -29.23
CA GLU A 272 -1.12 12.50 -28.64
C GLU A 272 -0.93 12.95 -27.18
N GLU A 273 -1.02 14.24 -26.89
CA GLU A 273 -0.94 14.77 -25.52
C GLU A 273 -2.02 14.18 -24.61
N VAL A 274 -3.27 14.07 -25.10
CA VAL A 274 -4.38 13.47 -24.36
C VAL A 274 -4.14 11.98 -24.08
N LEU A 275 -3.72 11.21 -25.10
CA LEU A 275 -3.46 9.78 -24.94
C LEU A 275 -2.30 9.52 -23.97
N LEU A 276 -1.19 10.26 -24.09
CA LEU A 276 -0.06 10.14 -23.17
C LEU A 276 -0.46 10.46 -21.72
N ALA A 277 -1.25 11.51 -21.51
CA ALA A 277 -1.72 11.88 -20.18
C ALA A 277 -2.60 10.77 -19.57
N ARG A 278 -3.51 10.19 -20.36
CA ARG A 278 -4.41 9.11 -19.94
C ARG A 278 -3.66 7.80 -19.67
N THR A 279 -2.69 7.43 -20.50
CA THR A 279 -1.79 6.29 -20.25
C THR A 279 -1.05 6.45 -18.93
N SER A 280 -0.49 7.63 -18.70
CA SER A 280 0.22 7.96 -17.45
C SER A 280 -0.70 7.86 -16.23
N GLN A 281 -1.99 8.18 -16.38
CA GLN A 281 -2.99 7.98 -15.31
C GLN A 281 -3.25 6.50 -15.03
N ILE A 282 -3.40 5.66 -16.05
CA ILE A 282 -3.60 4.21 -15.87
C ILE A 282 -2.38 3.59 -15.17
N LEU A 283 -1.17 3.90 -15.65
CA LEU A 283 0.08 3.39 -15.05
C LEU A 283 0.18 3.80 -13.58
N PHE A 284 -0.03 5.08 -13.27
CA PHE A 284 -0.01 5.57 -11.89
C PHE A 284 -1.01 4.84 -10.97
N ARG A 285 -2.23 4.61 -11.47
CA ARG A 285 -3.26 3.87 -10.71
C ARG A 285 -2.84 2.42 -10.50
N MET A 286 -2.30 1.75 -11.52
CA MET A 286 -1.81 0.38 -11.42
C MET A 286 -0.68 0.25 -10.39
N GLU A 287 0.26 1.20 -10.39
CA GLU A 287 1.33 1.22 -9.39
C GLU A 287 0.79 1.41 -7.97
N SER A 288 -0.16 2.33 -7.79
CA SER A 288 -0.81 2.57 -6.50
C SER A 288 -1.55 1.32 -5.99
N LEU A 289 -2.30 0.65 -6.87
CA LEU A 289 -2.98 -0.61 -6.55
C LEU A 289 -1.99 -1.72 -6.21
N ARG A 290 -0.87 -1.80 -6.94
CA ARG A 290 0.21 -2.76 -6.66
C ARG A 290 0.82 -2.55 -5.29
N GLU A 291 1.06 -1.30 -4.88
CA GLU A 291 1.58 -0.97 -3.55
C GLU A 291 0.61 -1.38 -2.45
N THR A 292 -0.67 -1.02 -2.58
CA THR A 292 -1.70 -1.41 -1.60
C THR A 292 -1.81 -2.94 -1.50
N PHE A 293 -1.84 -3.63 -2.65
CA PHE A 293 -1.85 -5.09 -2.68
C PHE A 293 -0.62 -5.69 -1.99
N GLN A 294 0.57 -5.14 -2.23
CA GLN A 294 1.80 -5.60 -1.55
C GLN A 294 1.71 -5.43 -0.03
N ASP A 295 1.15 -4.32 0.45
CA ASP A 295 0.98 -4.08 1.88
C ASP A 295 -0.04 -5.03 2.52
N ASP A 296 -1.16 -5.28 1.86
CA ASP A 296 -2.16 -6.24 2.32
C ASP A 296 -1.61 -7.67 2.34
N VAL A 297 -0.81 -8.02 1.33
CA VAL A 297 -0.11 -9.31 1.26
C VAL A 297 0.92 -9.45 2.38
N ARG A 298 1.64 -8.38 2.73
CA ARG A 298 2.56 -8.37 3.88
C ARG A 298 1.81 -8.56 5.18
N ALA A 299 0.68 -7.88 5.37
CA ALA A 299 -0.16 -8.06 6.55
C ALA A 299 -0.68 -9.50 6.65
N LEU A 300 -1.13 -10.07 5.53
CA LEU A 300 -1.58 -11.47 5.48
C LEU A 300 -0.47 -12.47 5.80
N GLU A 301 0.76 -12.24 5.32
CA GLU A 301 1.91 -13.08 5.66
C GLU A 301 2.15 -13.09 7.18
N VAL A 302 2.11 -11.90 7.80
CA VAL A 302 2.26 -11.77 9.26
C VAL A 302 1.12 -12.52 9.97
N ASP A 303 -0.12 -12.30 9.57
CA ASP A 303 -1.29 -12.95 10.16
C ASP A 303 -1.29 -14.48 10.01
N ALA A 304 -0.75 -15.00 8.91
CA ALA A 304 -0.75 -16.42 8.63
C ALA A 304 0.45 -17.17 9.23
N LEU A 305 1.62 -16.53 9.29
CA LEU A 305 2.89 -17.21 9.56
C LEU A 305 3.56 -16.80 10.88
N THR A 306 2.94 -15.92 11.67
CA THR A 306 3.47 -15.49 12.98
C THR A 306 2.53 -15.80 14.15
N GLY A 307 3.10 -15.94 15.36
CA GLY A 307 2.40 -16.23 16.61
C GLY A 307 1.67 -15.07 17.27
N ILE A 308 1.60 -13.90 16.63
CA ILE A 308 1.00 -12.70 17.23
C ILE A 308 -0.45 -12.99 17.65
N ARG A 309 -0.89 -12.46 18.79
CA ARG A 309 -2.24 -12.73 19.33
C ARG A 309 -3.38 -12.45 18.35
N THR A 310 -3.23 -11.44 17.50
CA THR A 310 -4.22 -11.07 16.47
C THR A 310 -4.13 -11.89 15.18
N SER A 311 -3.09 -12.72 15.04
CA SER A 311 -2.87 -13.58 13.87
C SER A 311 -3.88 -14.73 13.84
N ILE A 312 -3.94 -15.49 12.75
CA ILE A 312 -4.89 -16.60 12.58
C ILE A 312 -4.73 -17.63 13.73
N VAL A 313 -3.49 -17.98 14.10
CA VAL A 313 -3.23 -18.90 15.22
C VAL A 313 -3.61 -18.28 16.56
N GLY A 314 -3.30 -16.99 16.76
CA GLY A 314 -3.64 -16.29 17.99
C GLY A 314 -5.14 -16.23 18.23
N GLN A 315 -5.91 -15.90 17.20
CA GLN A 315 -7.38 -15.92 17.23
C GLN A 315 -7.93 -17.34 17.48
N ALA A 316 -7.35 -18.36 16.83
CA ALA A 316 -7.75 -19.76 17.03
C ALA A 316 -7.48 -20.25 18.46
N MET A 317 -6.44 -19.75 19.12
CA MET A 317 -6.07 -20.11 20.49
C MET A 317 -6.75 -19.26 21.56
N GLU A 318 -7.33 -18.11 21.20
CA GLU A 318 -7.82 -17.11 22.16
C GLU A 318 -8.84 -17.67 23.15
N GLU A 319 -9.83 -18.42 22.66
CA GLU A 319 -10.85 -19.03 23.54
C GLU A 319 -10.24 -20.06 24.50
N SER A 320 -9.20 -20.78 24.07
CA SER A 320 -8.50 -21.74 24.92
C SER A 320 -7.80 -21.04 26.08
N TYR A 321 -7.17 -19.88 25.82
CA TYR A 321 -6.57 -19.07 26.86
C TYR A 321 -7.62 -18.50 27.84
N ARG A 322 -8.74 -17.98 27.32
CA ARG A 322 -9.84 -17.48 28.15
C ARG A 322 -10.38 -18.56 29.08
N ARG A 323 -10.64 -19.77 28.56
CA ARG A 323 -11.06 -20.93 29.36
C ARG A 323 -10.04 -21.29 30.42
N CYS A 324 -8.76 -21.33 30.08
CA CYS A 324 -7.69 -21.58 31.05
C CYS A 324 -7.66 -20.54 32.18
N ASN A 325 -7.96 -19.27 31.88
CA ASN A 325 -7.99 -18.19 32.87
C ASN A 325 -9.22 -18.27 33.79
N MET A 326 -10.28 -18.95 33.37
CA MET A 326 -11.46 -19.23 34.19
C MET A 326 -11.29 -20.47 35.11
N GLU A 327 -10.24 -21.26 34.92
CA GLU A 327 -9.99 -22.42 35.77
C GLU A 327 -9.46 -22.02 37.16
N TYR A 328 -10.00 -22.62 38.23
CA TYR A 328 -9.54 -22.40 39.61
C TYR A 328 -9.67 -23.66 40.47
N GLY A 329 -9.08 -23.62 41.67
CA GLY A 329 -9.14 -24.71 42.65
C GLY A 329 -8.25 -25.92 42.33
N ARG A 330 -8.47 -27.00 43.08
CA ARG A 330 -7.70 -28.25 42.97
C ARG A 330 -7.86 -28.84 41.55
N GLY A 331 -6.74 -29.25 40.96
CA GLY A 331 -6.69 -29.83 39.62
C GLY A 331 -6.81 -28.82 38.46
N SER A 332 -6.85 -27.50 38.74
CA SER A 332 -6.94 -26.47 37.69
C SER A 332 -5.76 -26.52 36.71
N ASP A 333 -4.55 -26.83 37.15
CA ASP A 333 -3.38 -26.98 36.28
C ASP A 333 -3.61 -28.06 35.21
N GLN A 334 -4.04 -29.24 35.63
CA GLN A 334 -4.33 -30.36 34.74
C GLN A 334 -5.42 -30.01 33.71
N ARG A 335 -6.46 -29.27 34.13
CA ARG A 335 -7.53 -28.83 33.23
C ARG A 335 -7.05 -27.79 32.22
N ARG A 336 -6.23 -26.81 32.63
CA ARG A 336 -5.60 -25.84 31.70
C ARG A 336 -4.75 -26.55 30.63
N LYS A 337 -3.90 -27.47 31.07
CA LYS A 337 -3.07 -28.29 30.17
C LYS A 337 -3.93 -29.11 29.21
N GLY A 338 -5.03 -29.70 29.71
CA GLY A 338 -6.01 -30.41 28.90
C GLY A 338 -6.70 -29.53 27.85
N ILE A 339 -7.07 -28.30 28.19
CA ILE A 339 -7.71 -27.34 27.26
C ILE A 339 -6.77 -26.99 26.10
N ILE A 340 -5.55 -26.51 26.40
CA ILE A 340 -4.57 -26.11 25.37
C ILE A 340 -4.22 -27.30 24.48
N ASN A 341 -3.91 -28.45 25.10
CA ASN A 341 -3.55 -29.64 24.35
C ASN A 341 -4.73 -30.16 23.51
N GLY A 342 -5.96 -30.11 24.03
CA GLY A 342 -7.17 -30.50 23.29
C GLY A 342 -7.37 -29.67 22.03
N THR A 343 -7.17 -28.35 22.10
CA THR A 343 -7.27 -27.45 20.94
C THR A 343 -6.21 -27.76 19.90
N VAL A 344 -4.94 -27.88 20.30
CA VAL A 344 -3.82 -28.18 19.37
C VAL A 344 -3.93 -29.59 18.78
N GLN A 345 -4.50 -30.54 19.52
CA GLN A 345 -4.75 -31.90 19.04
C GLN A 345 -5.99 -32.04 18.16
N SER A 346 -6.80 -31.00 17.99
CA SER A 346 -7.93 -31.03 17.05
C SER A 346 -7.45 -31.35 15.63
N GLN A 347 -8.18 -32.21 14.91
CA GLN A 347 -7.89 -32.48 13.50
C GLN A 347 -8.08 -31.22 12.65
N ASP A 348 -9.01 -30.36 13.05
CA ASP A 348 -9.40 -29.19 12.26
C ASP A 348 -8.51 -27.96 12.49
N PHE A 349 -7.59 -27.97 13.46
CA PHE A 349 -6.83 -26.77 13.83
C PHE A 349 -6.04 -26.19 12.64
N PHE A 350 -5.14 -26.99 12.05
CA PHE A 350 -4.34 -26.56 10.89
C PHE A 350 -5.16 -26.49 9.60
N VAL A 351 -6.21 -27.31 9.47
CA VAL A 351 -7.13 -27.26 8.32
C VAL A 351 -7.89 -25.93 8.29
N ASN A 352 -8.40 -25.49 9.44
CA ASN A 352 -9.09 -24.22 9.58
C ASN A 352 -8.12 -23.05 9.39
N HIS A 353 -6.89 -23.15 9.90
CA HIS A 353 -5.84 -22.15 9.66
C HIS A 353 -5.57 -21.96 8.16
N MET A 354 -5.36 -23.05 7.42
CA MET A 354 -5.13 -23.00 5.97
C MET A 354 -6.37 -22.53 5.20
N ARG A 355 -7.57 -22.92 5.63
CA ARG A 355 -8.82 -22.45 5.03
C ARG A 355 -8.98 -20.95 5.18
N GLU A 356 -8.69 -20.41 6.36
CA GLU A 356 -8.76 -18.97 6.62
C GLU A 356 -7.67 -18.21 5.83
N PHE A 357 -6.45 -18.74 5.78
CA PHE A 357 -5.38 -18.17 4.97
C PHE A 357 -5.77 -18.10 3.49
N ARG A 358 -6.29 -19.20 2.93
CA ARG A 358 -6.80 -19.26 1.55
C ARG A 358 -7.95 -18.29 1.32
N ARG A 359 -8.88 -18.19 2.26
CA ARG A 359 -10.03 -17.28 2.15
C ARG A 359 -9.58 -15.84 2.07
N ARG A 360 -8.69 -15.39 2.97
CA ARG A 360 -8.15 -14.03 2.97
C ARG A 360 -7.36 -13.74 1.70
N TRP A 361 -6.50 -14.66 1.25
CA TRP A 361 -5.79 -14.50 -0.02
C TRP A 361 -6.75 -14.34 -1.22
N LYS A 362 -7.79 -15.17 -1.27
CA LYS A 362 -8.81 -15.09 -2.33
C LYS A 362 -9.49 -13.72 -2.33
N THR A 363 -9.87 -13.21 -1.17
CA THR A 363 -10.46 -11.87 -1.04
C THR A 363 -9.52 -10.79 -1.58
N LEU A 364 -8.25 -10.78 -1.15
CA LEU A 364 -7.26 -9.81 -1.64
C LEU A 364 -7.05 -9.89 -3.16
N ALA A 365 -6.94 -11.10 -3.71
CA ALA A 365 -6.76 -11.28 -5.15
C ALA A 365 -8.00 -10.87 -5.96
N ASP A 366 -9.21 -11.07 -5.41
CA ASP A 366 -10.47 -10.69 -6.06
C ASP A 366 -10.70 -9.18 -6.00
N GLU A 367 -10.39 -8.53 -4.87
CA GLU A 367 -10.44 -7.07 -4.71
C GLU A 367 -9.43 -6.39 -5.63
N PHE A 368 -8.16 -6.82 -5.62
CA PHE A 368 -7.14 -6.28 -6.52
C PHE A 368 -7.52 -6.42 -8.00
N GLN A 369 -8.03 -7.59 -8.42
CA GLN A 369 -8.46 -7.79 -9.81
C GLN A 369 -9.64 -6.90 -10.19
N LYS A 370 -10.57 -6.69 -9.26
CA LYS A 370 -11.72 -5.82 -9.47
C LYS A 370 -11.26 -4.37 -9.62
N ASP A 371 -10.48 -3.87 -8.68
CA ASP A 371 -10.02 -2.48 -8.67
C ASP A 371 -9.15 -2.16 -9.90
N LEU A 372 -8.33 -3.13 -10.34
CA LEU A 372 -7.58 -3.03 -11.60
C LEU A 372 -8.50 -2.92 -12.81
N GLN A 373 -9.54 -3.77 -12.90
CA GLN A 373 -10.48 -3.74 -14.03
C GLN A 373 -11.34 -2.47 -14.04
N ASP A 374 -11.78 -2.04 -12.87
CA ASP A 374 -12.60 -0.84 -12.73
C ASP A 374 -11.76 0.39 -13.11
N SER A 375 -10.50 0.47 -12.64
CA SER A 375 -9.58 1.56 -13.02
C SER A 375 -9.33 1.64 -14.55
N ILE A 376 -9.08 0.50 -15.21
CA ILE A 376 -8.86 0.49 -16.66
C ILE A 376 -10.15 0.88 -17.41
N LYS A 377 -11.30 0.37 -16.98
CA LYS A 377 -12.59 0.70 -17.62
C LYS A 377 -12.95 2.17 -17.46
N ASP A 378 -12.71 2.74 -16.28
CA ASP A 378 -12.99 4.14 -16.00
C ASP A 378 -12.15 5.04 -16.90
N GLU A 379 -10.84 4.79 -17.01
CA GLU A 379 -9.96 5.58 -17.87
C GLU A 379 -10.27 5.40 -19.37
N LEU A 380 -10.56 4.17 -19.82
CA LEU A 380 -11.03 3.95 -21.20
C LEU A 380 -12.41 4.59 -21.47
N GLY A 381 -13.26 4.71 -20.44
CA GLY A 381 -14.54 5.42 -20.53
C GLY A 381 -14.35 6.93 -20.67
N LEU A 382 -13.40 7.49 -19.93
CA LEU A 382 -13.01 8.90 -20.08
C LEU A 382 -12.43 9.16 -21.47
N MET A 383 -11.53 8.30 -21.98
CA MET A 383 -11.03 8.41 -23.36
C MET A 383 -12.15 8.43 -24.40
N SER A 384 -13.13 7.51 -24.29
CA SER A 384 -14.30 7.52 -25.19
C SER A 384 -15.10 8.83 -25.08
N THR A 385 -15.21 9.40 -23.87
CA THR A 385 -15.89 10.68 -23.66
C THR A 385 -15.14 11.83 -24.34
N SER A 386 -13.81 11.88 -24.21
CA SER A 386 -12.97 12.88 -24.88
C SER A 386 -13.08 12.76 -26.41
N SER A 387 -13.11 11.54 -26.95
CA SER A 387 -13.36 11.30 -28.38
C SER A 387 -14.76 11.71 -28.80
N ASP A 388 -15.77 11.48 -27.96
CA ASP A 388 -17.15 11.85 -28.24
C ASP A 388 -17.33 13.37 -28.37
N MET A 389 -16.53 14.18 -27.66
CA MET A 389 -16.50 15.65 -27.84
C MET A 389 -16.11 16.06 -29.28
N ILE A 390 -15.32 15.25 -29.99
CA ILE A 390 -14.95 15.46 -31.40
C ILE A 390 -16.01 14.86 -32.35
N ARG A 391 -16.71 13.82 -31.89
CA ARG A 391 -17.74 13.11 -32.67
C ARG A 391 -19.07 13.85 -32.72
N ASP A 392 -19.45 14.56 -31.66
CA ASP A 392 -20.76 15.22 -31.55
C ASP A 392 -20.82 16.52 -32.38
N GLU A 393 -21.67 16.52 -33.40
CA GLU A 393 -21.95 17.70 -34.22
C GLU A 393 -22.54 18.86 -33.41
N ASN A 394 -23.20 18.58 -32.28
CA ASN A 394 -23.72 19.61 -31.39
C ASN A 394 -22.60 20.37 -30.66
N VAL A 395 -21.51 19.69 -30.30
CA VAL A 395 -20.33 20.32 -29.67
C VAL A 395 -19.61 21.21 -30.68
N ALA A 396 -19.51 20.76 -31.93
CA ALA A 396 -19.00 21.58 -33.03
C ALA A 396 -19.88 22.82 -33.27
N MET A 397 -21.21 22.69 -33.26
CA MET A 397 -22.13 23.82 -33.37
C MET A 397 -22.02 24.78 -32.17
N GLU A 398 -21.97 24.28 -30.94
CA GLU A 398 -21.86 25.13 -29.73
C GLU A 398 -20.57 25.96 -29.71
N SER A 399 -19.47 25.37 -30.17
CA SER A 399 -18.18 26.04 -30.33
C SER A 399 -18.18 27.04 -31.50
N GLU A 400 -18.84 26.71 -32.61
CA GLU A 400 -19.05 27.64 -33.75
C GLU A 400 -19.98 28.82 -33.40
N GLU A 401 -20.99 28.60 -32.55
CA GLU A 401 -21.95 29.61 -32.09
C GLU A 401 -21.36 30.60 -31.06
N ASN A 402 -20.24 30.25 -30.40
CA ASN A 402 -19.58 31.08 -29.38
C ASN A 402 -18.11 31.37 -29.69
N PRO A 403 -17.80 32.13 -30.75
CA PRO A 403 -16.42 32.38 -31.20
C PRO A 403 -15.58 33.17 -30.18
N GLU A 404 -16.20 34.04 -29.37
CA GLU A 404 -15.54 34.82 -28.32
C GLU A 404 -15.04 33.92 -27.18
N LEU A 405 -15.85 32.94 -26.77
CA LEU A 405 -15.48 31.97 -25.74
C LEU A 405 -14.33 31.08 -26.22
N ARG A 406 -14.40 30.61 -27.46
CA ARG A 406 -13.35 29.80 -28.09
C ARG A 406 -12.01 30.54 -28.14
N GLN A 407 -11.99 31.79 -28.62
CA GLN A 407 -10.76 32.57 -28.66
C GLN A 407 -10.19 32.86 -27.26
N CYS A 408 -11.07 33.08 -26.27
CA CYS A 408 -10.65 33.23 -24.89
C CYS A 408 -10.02 31.94 -24.33
N LEU A 409 -10.65 30.79 -24.58
CA LEU A 409 -10.14 29.48 -24.16
C LEU A 409 -8.80 29.14 -24.83
N GLU A 410 -8.64 29.41 -26.12
CA GLU A 410 -7.38 29.18 -26.85
C GLU A 410 -6.20 29.96 -26.21
N ILE A 411 -6.42 31.24 -25.86
CA ILE A 411 -5.43 32.08 -25.17
C ILE A 411 -5.11 31.53 -23.77
N GLU A 412 -6.14 31.16 -23.00
CA GLU A 412 -5.95 30.67 -21.64
C GLU A 412 -5.30 29.27 -21.59
N ILE A 413 -5.61 28.38 -22.55
CA ILE A 413 -4.93 27.09 -22.71
C ILE A 413 -3.44 27.31 -22.99
N GLY A 414 -3.10 28.21 -23.92
CA GLY A 414 -1.70 28.55 -24.22
C GLY A 414 -0.95 29.06 -22.98
N ARG A 415 -1.56 29.97 -22.22
CA ARG A 415 -1.00 30.47 -20.94
C ARG A 415 -0.82 29.36 -19.91
N ALA A 416 -1.82 28.48 -19.77
CA ALA A 416 -1.77 27.37 -18.83
C ALA A 416 -0.66 26.38 -19.20
N LYS A 417 -0.48 26.06 -20.48
CA LYS A 417 0.62 25.21 -20.97
C LYS A 417 1.99 25.82 -20.67
N GLU A 418 2.20 27.12 -20.93
CA GLU A 418 3.45 27.81 -20.58
C GLU A 418 3.75 27.78 -19.08
N GLN A 419 2.72 27.96 -18.24
CA GLN A 419 2.90 27.87 -16.79
C GLN A 419 3.23 26.45 -16.36
N LEU A 420 2.59 25.45 -16.97
CA LEU A 420 2.82 24.05 -16.67
C LEU A 420 4.25 23.62 -16.98
N GLU A 421 4.81 24.04 -18.11
CA GLU A 421 6.20 23.78 -18.47
C GLU A 421 7.18 24.36 -17.45
N ARG A 422 6.94 25.59 -16.97
CA ARG A 422 7.74 26.18 -15.89
C ARG A 422 7.66 25.38 -14.58
N ILE A 423 6.50 24.82 -14.27
CA ILE A 423 6.33 23.98 -13.06
C ILE A 423 7.04 22.64 -13.26
N ARG A 424 6.94 22.04 -14.46
CA ARG A 424 7.65 20.78 -14.81
C ARG A 424 9.17 20.95 -14.69
N ASP A 425 9.73 22.06 -15.17
CA ASP A 425 11.16 22.37 -15.02
C ASP A 425 11.62 22.45 -13.56
N ILE A 426 10.76 22.94 -12.66
CA ILE A 426 11.05 22.99 -11.21
C ILE A 426 10.97 21.60 -10.59
N LEU A 427 10.08 20.74 -11.07
CA LEU A 427 9.90 19.37 -10.58
C LEU A 427 11.01 18.43 -11.06
N THR A 428 11.58 18.64 -12.25
CA THR A 428 12.69 17.83 -12.81
C THR A 428 14.08 18.30 -12.38
N SER A 429 14.20 19.50 -11.80
CA SER A 429 15.46 20.04 -11.26
C SER A 429 15.71 19.73 -9.77
N GLN A 430 14.81 18.97 -9.13
CA GLN A 430 14.99 18.37 -7.80
C GLN A 430 15.37 16.90 -7.91
#